data_AF-A0A2V9TDN3-F1
#
_entry.id   AF-A0A2V9TDN3-F1
#
_cell.length_a   1.000
_cell.length_b   1.000
_cell.length_c   1.000
_cell.angle_alpha   90.00
_cell.angle_beta   90.00
_cell.angle_gamma   90.00
#
_symmetry.space_group_name_H-M   'P 1'
#
loop_
_entity.id
_entity.type
_entity.pdbx_description
1 polymer ?
#
loop_
_entity_poly.entity_id
_entity_poly.type
_entity_poly.pdbx_seq_one_letter_code
_entity_poly.pdbx_strand_id
1 'polypeptide(L)'
;MKLKLLLFVLALALMAGVALFRPCRAPAGEIASTYGYKVLEPIRHGNLTVFPVIAAKSHDTAEFITLDEGLRSGEVVVTESGNISPLMRPRHRHGQITPPQYGGGAQVNQLVLVNNSKRPLILLAGEIVTGGKQDRVIGKDRLVPAESDPIDMSVFCVEPGRWTGASAKFDSYNGAMAQPAVRGKAMAEKDQSQVWAEVGKTKESLSRMASPPAATAIGGTTSYARVMDNKEVKQQVDSVAEPIQHNYQSLIKQLRNQNAVGVVVAVGGQIVWADIFASTNLLEKYWPKLVRSYAAEAIVTKAKGYEADTKKAQEFLNQLQGRHETVDSEPGLYRHTEISGDGFRAFELTSLLPKTGFDLHIAKMAE
;
A
#
# COMPACT_ATOMS: atom_id res chain seq x y z
N MET A 1 10.59 -53.67 -60.63
CA MET A 1 10.05 -52.29 -60.52
C MET A 1 9.03 -52.10 -59.38
N LYS A 2 8.29 -53.12 -58.92
CA LYS A 2 7.20 -52.95 -57.93
C LYS A 2 7.67 -52.69 -56.48
N LEU A 3 8.80 -53.25 -56.04
CA LEU A 3 9.26 -53.11 -54.64
C LEU A 3 9.85 -51.72 -54.34
N LYS A 4 10.58 -51.13 -55.28
CA LYS A 4 11.15 -49.77 -55.14
C LYS A 4 10.07 -48.70 -55.08
N LEU A 5 8.98 -48.87 -55.85
CA LEU A 5 7.83 -47.97 -55.82
C LEU A 5 7.06 -48.06 -54.50
N LEU A 6 6.89 -49.27 -53.96
CA LEU A 6 6.21 -49.49 -52.67
C LEU A 6 6.99 -48.85 -51.50
N LEU A 7 8.32 -48.99 -51.49
CA LEU A 7 9.19 -48.36 -50.49
C LEU A 7 9.16 -46.83 -50.58
N PHE A 8 9.08 -46.28 -51.79
CA PHE A 8 9.00 -44.85 -52.00
C PHE A 8 7.66 -44.26 -51.52
N VAL A 9 6.56 -44.98 -51.75
CA VAL A 9 5.23 -44.58 -51.25
C VAL A 9 5.15 -44.69 -49.72
N LEU A 10 5.75 -45.72 -49.11
CA LEU A 10 5.81 -45.83 -47.65
C LEU A 10 6.65 -44.72 -47.02
N ALA A 11 7.78 -44.35 -47.63
CA ALA A 11 8.63 -43.26 -47.16
C ALA A 11 7.93 -41.89 -47.27
N LEU A 12 7.17 -41.65 -48.34
CA LEU A 12 6.35 -40.45 -48.49
C LEU A 12 5.19 -40.40 -47.49
N ALA A 13 4.56 -41.53 -47.20
CA ALA A 13 3.51 -41.62 -46.19
C ALA A 13 4.05 -41.37 -44.77
N LEU A 14 5.26 -41.85 -44.46
CA LEU A 14 5.92 -41.57 -43.18
C LEU A 14 6.29 -40.08 -43.03
N MET A 15 6.82 -39.47 -44.11
CA MET A 15 7.18 -38.05 -44.13
C MET A 15 5.95 -37.13 -44.04
N ALA A 16 4.82 -37.50 -44.67
CA ALA A 16 3.56 -36.79 -44.55
C ALA A 16 2.94 -36.93 -43.14
N GLY A 17 3.08 -38.11 -42.50
CA GLY A 17 2.67 -38.34 -41.11
C GLY A 17 3.46 -37.51 -40.09
N VAL A 18 4.77 -37.31 -40.32
CA VAL A 18 5.62 -36.46 -39.46
C VAL A 18 5.38 -34.96 -39.70
N ALA A 19 5.00 -34.55 -40.91
CA ALA A 19 4.68 -33.15 -41.22
C ALA A 19 3.30 -32.68 -40.68
N LEU A 20 2.40 -33.60 -40.34
CA LEU A 20 1.08 -33.31 -39.75
C LEU A 20 1.11 -33.31 -38.21
N PHE A 21 2.18 -33.80 -37.58
CA PHE A 21 2.45 -33.60 -36.16
C PHE A 21 3.29 -32.34 -35.96
N ARG A 22 2.69 -31.17 -36.19
CA ARG A 22 3.14 -29.99 -35.45
C ARG A 22 2.73 -30.22 -34.00
N PRO A 23 3.64 -30.39 -33.03
CA PRO A 23 3.25 -30.25 -31.65
C PRO A 23 2.72 -28.84 -31.53
N CYS A 24 1.39 -28.72 -31.43
CA CYS A 24 0.78 -27.53 -30.89
C CYS A 24 1.40 -27.44 -29.50
N ARG A 25 2.44 -26.61 -29.35
CA ARG A 25 2.73 -26.01 -28.06
C ARG A 25 1.49 -25.18 -27.76
N ALA A 26 0.48 -25.86 -27.22
CA ALA A 26 -0.49 -25.23 -26.38
C ALA A 26 0.35 -24.37 -25.43
N PRO A 27 0.10 -23.05 -25.33
CA PRO A 27 0.73 -22.28 -24.28
C PRO A 27 0.52 -23.07 -23.00
N ALA A 28 1.64 -23.51 -22.39
CA ALA A 28 1.63 -24.16 -21.11
C ALA A 28 0.72 -23.29 -20.24
N GLY A 29 -0.35 -23.92 -19.71
CA GLY A 29 -1.50 -23.21 -19.19
C GLY A 29 -1.05 -21.98 -18.42
N GLU A 30 -1.61 -20.82 -18.80
CA GLU A 30 -1.65 -19.69 -17.87
C GLU A 30 -2.06 -20.30 -16.54
N ILE A 31 -1.14 -20.28 -15.57
CA ILE A 31 -1.48 -20.57 -14.19
C ILE A 31 -2.49 -19.47 -13.87
N ALA A 32 -3.77 -19.81 -13.97
CA ALA A 32 -4.85 -18.92 -13.60
C ALA A 32 -4.50 -18.42 -12.21
N SER A 33 -4.29 -17.11 -12.08
CA SER A 33 -3.96 -16.51 -10.81
C SER A 33 -5.04 -16.92 -9.82
N THR A 34 -4.63 -17.48 -8.68
CA THR A 34 -5.55 -17.97 -7.64
C THR A 34 -6.54 -16.90 -7.17
N TYR A 35 -6.22 -15.62 -7.44
CA TYR A 35 -7.00 -14.42 -7.10
C TYR A 35 -7.55 -13.66 -8.31
N GLY A 36 -7.37 -14.15 -9.54
CA GLY A 36 -7.91 -13.52 -10.76
C GLY A 36 -7.25 -12.18 -11.15
N TYR A 37 -6.03 -11.91 -10.65
CA TYR A 37 -5.23 -10.74 -11.02
C TYR A 37 -4.31 -11.00 -12.21
N LYS A 38 -4.12 -9.98 -13.05
CA LYS A 38 -3.17 -9.97 -14.15
C LYS A 38 -2.32 -8.71 -14.12
N VAL A 39 -1.01 -8.89 -14.16
CA VAL A 39 -0.01 -7.83 -14.22
C VAL A 39 0.18 -7.38 -15.67
N LEU A 40 0.22 -6.07 -15.89
CA LEU A 40 0.40 -5.43 -17.19
C LEU A 40 1.84 -4.93 -17.39
N GLU A 41 2.12 -4.47 -18.61
CA GLU A 41 3.39 -3.85 -18.95
C GLU A 41 3.70 -2.66 -18.03
N PRO A 42 4.94 -2.54 -17.56
CA PRO A 42 5.30 -1.55 -16.57
C PRO A 42 5.45 -0.14 -17.14
N ILE A 43 5.21 0.82 -16.25
CA ILE A 43 5.58 2.22 -16.42
C ILE A 43 6.90 2.43 -15.68
N ARG A 44 7.91 2.94 -16.38
CA ARG A 44 9.27 3.14 -15.84
C ARG A 44 9.64 4.61 -15.82
N HIS A 45 10.26 5.05 -14.72
CA HIS A 45 10.90 6.36 -14.64
C HIS A 45 12.04 6.33 -13.62
N GLY A 46 13.26 6.64 -14.07
CA GLY A 46 14.45 6.55 -13.23
C GLY A 46 14.61 5.17 -12.60
N ASN A 47 14.69 5.13 -11.28
CA ASN A 47 14.86 3.89 -10.52
C ASN A 47 13.53 3.21 -10.10
N LEU A 48 12.39 3.77 -10.51
CA LEU A 48 11.06 3.29 -10.17
C LEU A 48 10.41 2.61 -11.37
N THR A 49 9.91 1.40 -11.13
CA THR A 49 9.11 0.62 -12.07
C THR A 49 7.78 0.25 -11.42
N VAL A 50 6.68 0.62 -12.05
CA VAL A 50 5.32 0.32 -11.58
C VAL A 50 4.64 -0.57 -12.58
N PHE A 51 4.20 -1.75 -12.15
CA PHE A 51 3.42 -2.69 -12.93
C PHE A 51 1.94 -2.55 -12.56
N PRO A 52 1.09 -2.04 -13.45
CA PRO A 52 -0.35 -1.98 -13.24
C PRO A 52 -0.94 -3.39 -13.09
N VAL A 53 -1.92 -3.53 -12.21
CA VAL A 53 -2.64 -4.79 -11.97
C VAL A 53 -4.11 -4.61 -12.30
N ILE A 54 -4.64 -5.51 -13.11
CA ILE A 54 -6.06 -5.63 -13.40
C ILE A 54 -6.67 -6.87 -12.73
N ALA A 55 -7.96 -6.81 -12.45
CA ALA A 55 -8.72 -7.93 -11.89
C ALA A 55 -9.87 -8.35 -12.80
N ALA A 56 -10.21 -9.65 -12.76
CA ALA A 56 -11.41 -10.15 -13.42
C ALA A 56 -12.70 -9.49 -12.91
N LYS A 57 -12.70 -9.01 -11.65
CA LYS A 57 -13.84 -8.37 -10.99
C LYS A 57 -13.40 -7.09 -10.27
N SER A 58 -14.23 -6.06 -10.34
CA SER A 58 -14.18 -4.88 -9.46
C SER A 58 -15.39 -4.90 -8.53
N HIS A 59 -15.23 -4.35 -7.34
CA HIS A 59 -16.30 -4.22 -6.35
C HIS A 59 -16.84 -2.79 -6.30
N ASP A 60 -18.08 -2.62 -5.83
CA ASP A 60 -18.60 -1.30 -5.47
C ASP A 60 -18.03 -0.91 -4.11
N THR A 61 -17.34 0.22 -4.08
CA THR A 61 -16.66 0.76 -2.90
C THR A 61 -17.05 2.22 -2.64
N ALA A 62 -18.12 2.70 -3.28
CA ALA A 62 -18.53 4.10 -3.18
C ALA A 62 -18.97 4.51 -1.76
N GLU A 63 -19.37 3.53 -0.95
CA GLU A 63 -19.78 3.73 0.43
C GLU A 63 -18.61 4.03 1.39
N PHE A 64 -17.37 3.74 1.00
CA PHE A 64 -16.20 3.95 1.85
C PHE A 64 -15.58 5.34 1.66
N ILE A 65 -15.08 5.91 2.75
CA ILE A 65 -14.22 7.11 2.73
C ILE A 65 -12.77 6.77 3.09
N THR A 66 -11.84 7.61 2.63
CA THR A 66 -10.44 7.56 3.05
C THR A 66 -10.18 8.50 4.23
N LEU A 67 -9.03 8.32 4.89
CA LEU A 67 -8.61 9.19 5.99
C LEU A 67 -8.52 10.66 5.55
N ASP A 68 -7.95 10.92 4.38
CA ASP A 68 -7.85 12.27 3.83
C ASP A 68 -9.22 12.90 3.54
N GLU A 69 -10.16 12.13 3.00
CA GLU A 69 -11.53 12.61 2.75
C GLU A 69 -12.20 13.00 4.08
N GLY A 70 -12.11 12.14 5.09
CA GLY A 70 -12.72 12.37 6.39
C GLY A 70 -12.09 13.51 7.18
N LEU A 71 -10.76 13.64 7.18
CA LEU A 71 -10.06 14.74 7.86
C LEU A 71 -10.35 16.08 7.17
N ARG A 72 -10.34 16.10 5.82
CA ARG A 72 -10.63 17.31 5.04
C ARG A 72 -12.07 17.78 5.19
N SER A 73 -13.05 16.86 5.30
CA SER A 73 -14.44 17.23 5.57
C SER A 73 -14.69 17.63 7.03
N GLY A 74 -13.77 17.29 7.94
CA GLY A 74 -13.92 17.46 9.39
C GLY A 74 -14.82 16.42 10.05
N GLU A 75 -15.28 15.41 9.31
CA GLU A 75 -16.11 14.32 9.83
C GLU A 75 -15.26 13.28 10.58
N VAL A 76 -13.99 13.13 10.22
CA VAL A 76 -13.03 12.29 10.96
C VAL A 76 -12.14 13.18 11.82
N VAL A 77 -11.88 12.74 13.05
CA VAL A 77 -11.01 13.45 13.99
C VAL A 77 -10.01 12.47 14.57
N VAL A 78 -8.74 12.88 14.59
CA VAL A 78 -7.64 12.14 15.21
C VAL A 78 -7.00 12.98 16.32
N THR A 79 -6.84 12.40 17.50
CA THR A 79 -6.26 13.06 18.69
C THR A 79 -5.30 12.15 19.45
N GLU A 80 -4.50 12.74 20.33
CA GLU A 80 -3.79 11.98 21.38
C GLU A 80 -4.82 11.29 22.30
N SER A 81 -4.47 10.12 22.84
CA SER A 81 -5.35 9.33 23.71
C SER A 81 -5.85 10.10 24.96
N GLY A 82 -5.02 10.99 25.51
CA GLY A 82 -5.38 11.81 26.68
C GLY A 82 -6.10 13.13 26.37
N ASN A 83 -6.33 13.47 25.09
CA ASN A 83 -6.92 14.75 24.68
C ASN A 83 -8.36 14.62 24.15
N ILE A 84 -9.07 13.55 24.55
CA ILE A 84 -10.49 13.37 24.21
C ILE A 84 -11.30 14.44 24.96
N SER A 85 -11.49 15.61 24.36
CA SER A 85 -12.39 16.63 24.90
C SER A 85 -13.83 16.11 24.90
N PRO A 86 -14.67 16.46 25.90
CA PRO A 86 -16.07 16.06 25.99
C PRO A 86 -16.99 16.75 24.96
N LEU A 87 -16.44 17.20 23.83
CA LEU A 87 -17.21 17.71 22.69
C LEU A 87 -17.88 16.56 21.89
N MET A 88 -17.65 15.31 22.27
CA MET A 88 -18.46 14.16 21.85
C MET A 88 -19.84 14.27 22.48
N ARG A 89 -20.84 14.73 21.71
CA ARG A 89 -22.25 14.52 22.08
C ARG A 89 -22.52 13.01 22.01
N PRO A 90 -22.86 12.32 23.11
CA PRO A 90 -23.36 10.96 23.03
C PRO A 90 -24.77 11.06 22.42
N ARG A 91 -24.94 10.65 21.16
CA ARG A 91 -26.26 10.55 20.54
C ARG A 91 -26.70 9.09 20.49
N HIS A 92 -27.43 8.72 21.56
CA HIS A 92 -28.35 7.59 21.73
C HIS A 92 -27.75 6.19 22.00
N ARG A 93 -28.38 5.25 22.74
CA ARG A 93 -29.42 5.22 23.81
C ARG A 93 -29.67 3.74 24.15
N HIS A 94 -28.84 3.10 24.98
CA HIS A 94 -29.24 2.04 25.95
C HIS A 94 -27.98 1.49 26.64
N GLY A 95 -27.96 1.54 27.96
CA GLY A 95 -26.86 1.02 28.78
C GLY A 95 -25.75 2.04 29.00
N GLN A 96 -25.42 2.29 30.26
CA GLN A 96 -24.23 3.04 30.65
C GLN A 96 -22.99 2.30 30.12
N ILE A 97 -22.50 2.70 28.95
CA ILE A 97 -21.11 2.45 28.58
C ILE A 97 -20.40 3.74 28.95
N THR A 98 -19.79 3.74 30.13
CA THR A 98 -18.76 4.72 30.45
C THR A 98 -17.74 4.63 29.30
N PRO A 99 -17.48 5.70 28.53
CA PRO A 99 -16.35 5.65 27.59
C PRO A 99 -15.13 5.19 28.39
N PRO A 100 -14.30 4.26 27.86
CA PRO A 100 -13.10 3.86 28.58
C PRO A 100 -12.39 5.12 29.03
N GLN A 101 -12.26 5.29 30.35
CA GLN A 101 -11.49 6.39 30.90
C GLN A 101 -10.06 6.14 30.43
N TYR A 102 -9.65 6.77 29.34
CA TYR A 102 -8.25 6.98 29.03
C TYR A 102 -7.70 7.98 30.05
N GLY A 103 -7.65 7.57 31.32
CA GLY A 103 -7.16 8.34 32.46
C GLY A 103 -5.63 8.46 32.50
N GLY A 104 -4.98 8.25 31.36
CA GLY A 104 -3.54 8.43 31.18
C GLY A 104 -3.30 9.39 30.02
N GLY A 105 -2.40 10.35 30.19
CA GLY A 105 -2.03 11.28 29.12
C GLY A 105 -1.53 10.59 27.85
N ALA A 106 -1.21 11.39 26.82
CA ALA A 106 -0.73 10.89 25.51
C ALA A 106 0.28 9.73 25.64
N GLN A 107 0.02 8.63 24.93
CA GLN A 107 0.87 7.45 24.92
C GLN A 107 1.72 7.36 23.64
N VAL A 108 2.91 6.77 23.75
CA VAL A 108 3.93 6.80 22.70
C VAL A 108 3.53 6.01 21.46
N ASN A 109 2.51 5.14 21.45
CA ASN A 109 2.09 4.37 20.26
C ASN A 109 0.56 4.32 20.07
N GLN A 110 -0.17 5.29 20.61
CA GLN A 110 -1.63 5.27 20.58
C GLN A 110 -2.19 6.64 20.26
N LEU A 111 -2.94 6.71 19.15
CA LEU A 111 -3.84 7.80 18.86
C LEU A 111 -5.27 7.30 18.91
N VAL A 112 -6.19 8.23 19.08
CA VAL A 112 -7.63 7.95 19.04
C VAL A 112 -8.20 8.54 17.77
N LEU A 113 -8.99 7.74 17.05
CA LEU A 113 -9.74 8.16 15.87
C LEU A 113 -11.23 8.07 16.13
N VAL A 114 -11.97 9.04 15.60
CA VAL A 114 -13.42 9.09 15.67
C VAL A 114 -13.94 9.35 14.26
N ASN A 115 -14.77 8.46 13.74
CA ASN A 115 -15.44 8.64 12.45
C ASN A 115 -16.88 9.12 12.67
N ASN A 116 -17.13 10.43 12.57
CA ASN A 116 -18.48 10.98 12.67
C ASN A 116 -19.23 10.99 11.33
N SER A 117 -18.60 10.50 10.26
CA SER A 117 -19.27 10.42 8.97
C SER A 117 -20.29 9.27 8.96
N LYS A 118 -21.24 9.35 8.04
CA LYS A 118 -22.22 8.28 7.80
C LYS A 118 -21.65 7.12 6.98
N ARG A 119 -20.35 7.12 6.71
CA ARG A 119 -19.67 6.18 5.82
C ARG A 119 -18.54 5.46 6.55
N PRO A 120 -18.34 4.15 6.34
CA PRO A 120 -17.18 3.47 6.89
C PRO A 120 -15.88 4.08 6.33
N LEU A 121 -14.88 4.22 7.19
CA LEU A 121 -13.58 4.78 6.87
C LEU A 121 -12.56 3.66 6.68
N ILE A 122 -11.84 3.67 5.56
CA ILE A 122 -10.68 2.81 5.31
C ILE A 122 -9.43 3.54 5.76
N LEU A 123 -8.74 2.92 6.72
CA LEU A 123 -7.45 3.36 7.23
C LEU A 123 -6.37 2.44 6.67
N LEU A 124 -5.33 3.00 6.05
CA LEU A 124 -4.21 2.20 5.53
C LEU A 124 -2.96 2.41 6.38
N ALA A 125 -2.25 1.32 6.61
CA ALA A 125 -0.93 1.36 7.17
C ALA A 125 0.04 2.08 6.24
N GLY A 126 0.94 2.86 6.83
CA GLY A 126 1.84 3.75 6.12
C GLY A 126 1.30 5.17 5.96
N GLU A 127 0.00 5.44 6.15
CA GLU A 127 -0.50 6.82 6.16
C GLU A 127 0.16 7.64 7.28
N ILE A 128 0.54 8.88 6.98
CA ILE A 128 1.18 9.79 7.93
C ILE A 128 0.16 10.81 8.43
N VAL A 129 0.09 10.92 9.75
CA VAL A 129 -0.68 11.97 10.43
C VAL A 129 0.29 12.89 11.18
N THR A 130 0.18 14.18 10.91
CA THR A 130 1.02 15.23 11.53
C THR A 130 0.23 16.02 12.55
N GLY A 131 0.90 16.53 13.57
CA GLY A 131 0.28 17.27 14.66
C GLY A 131 0.64 16.65 16.01
N GLY A 132 -0.22 16.89 17.00
CA GLY A 132 -0.05 16.31 18.34
C GLY A 132 1.35 16.55 18.90
N LYS A 133 1.83 15.60 19.71
CA LYS A 133 3.18 15.64 20.28
C LYS A 133 4.25 15.16 19.31
N GLN A 134 3.93 14.23 18.42
CA GLN A 134 4.83 13.63 17.43
C GLN A 134 4.05 13.26 16.18
N ASP A 135 4.68 13.42 15.01
CA ASP A 135 4.14 12.89 13.77
C ASP A 135 4.13 11.36 13.81
N ARG A 136 3.05 10.75 13.32
CA ARG A 136 2.82 9.31 13.39
C ARG A 136 2.62 8.67 12.03
N VAL A 137 3.07 7.43 11.89
CA VAL A 137 2.69 6.53 10.80
C VAL A 137 1.73 5.48 11.32
N ILE A 138 0.67 5.19 10.55
CA ILE A 138 -0.30 4.15 10.88
C ILE A 138 0.34 2.79 10.67
N GLY A 139 0.26 1.91 11.68
CA GLY A 139 0.92 0.60 11.66
C GLY A 139 0.08 -0.51 11.04
N LYS A 140 -1.23 -0.31 10.88
CA LYS A 140 -2.14 -1.40 10.49
C LYS A 140 -3.34 -0.89 9.68
N ASP A 141 -3.70 -1.65 8.65
CA ASP A 141 -4.92 -1.43 7.89
C ASP A 141 -6.15 -1.73 8.76
N ARG A 142 -7.14 -0.84 8.75
CA ARG A 142 -8.35 -1.01 9.56
C ARG A 142 -9.57 -0.43 8.86
N LEU A 143 -10.70 -1.11 9.01
CA LEU A 143 -12.00 -0.54 8.67
C LEU A 143 -12.63 0.04 9.95
N VAL A 144 -13.03 1.31 9.88
CA VAL A 144 -13.67 2.02 10.99
C VAL A 144 -15.14 2.22 10.64
N PRO A 145 -16.09 1.83 11.50
CA PRO A 145 -17.51 1.93 11.18
C PRO A 145 -17.93 3.40 11.03
N ALA A 146 -19.05 3.63 10.35
CA ALA A 146 -19.72 4.93 10.35
C ALA A 146 -20.15 5.31 11.77
N GLU A 147 -20.13 6.61 12.09
CA GLU A 147 -20.56 7.14 13.39
C GLU A 147 -19.92 6.38 14.59
N SER A 148 -18.61 6.11 14.50
CA SER A 148 -17.90 5.29 15.48
C SER A 148 -17.69 6.00 16.81
N ASP A 149 -17.74 5.23 17.89
CA ASP A 149 -17.07 5.62 19.14
C ASP A 149 -15.55 5.80 18.91
N PRO A 150 -14.84 6.49 19.82
CA PRO A 150 -13.38 6.59 19.76
C PRO A 150 -12.71 5.21 19.71
N ILE A 151 -11.93 4.99 18.66
CA ILE A 151 -11.15 3.77 18.46
C ILE A 151 -9.66 4.04 18.59
N ASP A 152 -8.94 3.05 19.10
CA ASP A 152 -7.48 3.09 19.16
C ASP A 152 -6.85 2.81 17.80
N MET A 153 -5.94 3.69 17.41
CA MET A 153 -5.07 3.49 16.25
C MET A 153 -3.69 3.03 16.73
N SER A 154 -3.29 1.87 16.23
CA SER A 154 -1.90 1.41 16.34
C SER A 154 -1.01 2.27 15.43
N VAL A 155 -0.14 3.05 16.04
CA VAL A 155 0.73 3.99 15.33
C VAL A 155 2.16 3.92 15.84
N PHE A 156 3.09 4.39 15.02
CA PHE A 156 4.51 4.54 15.40
C PHE A 156 4.94 5.98 15.18
N CYS A 157 5.79 6.49 16.05
CA CYS A 157 6.38 7.81 15.90
C CYS A 157 7.37 7.84 14.73
N VAL A 158 7.26 8.85 13.88
CA VAL A 158 8.21 9.15 12.79
C VAL A 158 8.94 10.47 13.01
N GLU A 159 8.95 10.94 14.25
CA GLU A 159 9.66 12.14 14.70
C GLU A 159 10.28 11.93 16.09
N PRO A 160 11.43 11.21 16.20
CA PRO A 160 12.06 10.97 17.48
C PRO A 160 12.43 12.29 18.18
N GLY A 161 12.23 12.35 19.50
CA GLY A 161 12.70 13.45 20.35
C GLY A 161 11.75 14.64 20.53
N ARG A 162 10.81 14.91 19.61
CA ARG A 162 9.75 15.91 19.89
C ARG A 162 8.73 15.30 20.87
N TRP A 163 8.41 15.97 21.97
CA TRP A 163 7.28 15.58 22.84
C TRP A 163 6.50 16.81 23.32
N THR A 164 6.49 17.84 22.48
CA THR A 164 5.75 19.08 22.69
C THR A 164 4.63 19.15 21.64
N GLY A 165 3.42 19.42 22.11
CA GLY A 165 2.24 19.47 21.25
C GLY A 165 2.34 20.62 20.23
N ALA A 166 2.38 20.31 18.94
CA ALA A 166 2.24 21.30 17.88
C ALA A 166 0.77 21.73 17.69
N SER A 167 -0.16 20.81 17.94
CA SER A 167 -1.61 21.01 17.84
C SER A 167 -2.35 19.98 18.71
N ALA A 168 -3.62 20.24 19.04
CA ALA A 168 -4.47 19.28 19.76
C ALA A 168 -5.00 18.15 18.86
N LYS A 169 -5.13 18.41 17.55
CA LYS A 169 -5.63 17.48 16.53
C LYS A 169 -4.54 17.15 15.52
N PHE A 170 -4.67 15.97 14.91
CA PHE A 170 -3.84 15.57 13.79
C PHE A 170 -4.53 15.87 12.45
N ASP A 171 -3.71 16.10 11.43
CA ASP A 171 -4.13 16.27 10.03
C ASP A 171 -3.40 15.26 9.14
N SER A 172 -4.00 14.90 8.00
CA SER A 172 -3.32 14.14 6.94
C SER A 172 -2.29 15.08 6.35
N TYR A 173 -1.00 14.76 6.50
CA TYR A 173 0.10 15.62 6.03
C TYR A 173 0.10 15.74 4.49
N ASN A 174 -0.78 16.59 3.94
CA ASN A 174 -1.13 16.63 2.52
C ASN A 174 -1.43 15.24 1.92
N GLY A 175 -2.01 14.34 2.73
CA GLY A 175 -2.28 12.95 2.34
C GLY A 175 -1.05 12.05 2.22
N ALA A 176 0.09 12.39 2.83
CA ALA A 176 1.33 11.63 2.69
C ALA A 176 1.23 10.17 3.18
N MET A 177 2.01 9.32 2.52
CA MET A 177 2.27 7.94 2.91
C MET A 177 3.77 7.72 3.04
N ALA A 178 4.20 7.03 4.08
CA ALA A 178 5.58 6.66 4.30
C ALA A 178 6.08 5.74 3.17
N GLN A 179 7.35 5.87 2.82
CA GLN A 179 7.99 4.99 1.83
C GLN A 179 8.04 3.51 2.28
N PRO A 180 8.03 2.54 1.35
CA PRO A 180 8.09 1.11 1.62
C PRO A 180 8.98 0.66 2.77
N ALA A 181 10.23 1.14 2.88
CA ALA A 181 11.11 0.71 3.96
C ALA A 181 10.58 1.09 5.35
N VAL A 182 10.11 2.34 5.53
CA VAL A 182 9.54 2.82 6.80
C VAL A 182 8.18 2.16 7.07
N ARG A 183 7.33 2.06 6.04
CA ARG A 183 6.01 1.42 6.10
C ARG A 183 6.13 -0.05 6.50
N GLY A 184 7.06 -0.80 5.91
CA GLY A 184 7.34 -2.19 6.25
C GLY A 184 7.76 -2.36 7.72
N LYS A 185 8.62 -1.50 8.26
CA LYS A 185 8.98 -1.55 9.69
C LYS A 185 7.81 -1.27 10.63
N ALA A 186 6.92 -0.34 10.27
CA ALA A 186 5.71 -0.08 11.05
C ALA A 186 4.71 -1.25 11.00
N MET A 187 4.53 -1.86 9.82
CA MET A 187 3.53 -2.92 9.60
C MET A 187 3.96 -4.30 10.11
N ALA A 188 5.19 -4.68 9.79
CA ALA A 188 5.66 -6.05 9.93
C ALA A 188 6.42 -6.29 11.25
N GLU A 189 7.34 -5.37 11.59
CA GLU A 189 8.16 -5.50 12.80
C GLU A 189 7.43 -4.98 14.03
N LYS A 190 6.54 -4.00 13.83
CA LYS A 190 5.76 -3.35 14.88
C LYS A 190 6.65 -2.82 16.01
N ASP A 191 7.86 -2.36 15.64
CA ASP A 191 8.91 -1.93 16.57
C ASP A 191 9.28 -0.45 16.35
N GLN A 192 9.13 0.34 17.41
CA GLN A 192 9.39 1.78 17.37
C GLN A 192 10.85 2.13 17.05
N SER A 193 11.80 1.35 17.55
CA SER A 193 13.23 1.60 17.35
C SER A 193 13.64 1.33 15.91
N GLN A 194 13.08 0.28 15.29
CA GLN A 194 13.31 -0.05 13.89
C GLN A 194 12.69 1.01 12.96
N VAL A 195 11.49 1.52 13.28
CA VAL A 195 10.88 2.64 12.53
C VAL A 195 11.78 3.87 12.58
N TRP A 196 12.31 4.24 13.75
CA TRP A 196 13.22 5.38 13.88
C TRP A 196 14.54 5.17 13.16
N ALA A 197 15.11 3.96 13.21
CA ALA A 197 16.33 3.63 12.49
C ALA A 197 16.13 3.84 10.97
N GLU A 198 14.98 3.42 10.43
CA GLU A 198 14.71 3.54 8.99
C GLU A 198 14.41 4.98 8.56
N VAL A 199 13.70 5.76 9.39
CA VAL A 199 13.55 7.21 9.21
C VAL A 199 14.93 7.90 9.21
N GLY A 200 15.82 7.50 10.12
CA GLY A 200 17.20 7.99 10.20
C GLY A 200 18.00 7.74 8.93
N LYS A 201 18.01 6.50 8.44
CA LYS A 201 18.70 6.12 7.18
C LYS A 201 18.17 6.90 5.97
N THR A 202 16.86 7.09 5.90
CA THR A 202 16.22 7.89 4.85
C THR A 202 16.72 9.33 4.91
N LYS A 203 16.69 9.93 6.10
CA LYS A 203 17.16 11.29 6.34
C LYS A 203 18.62 11.46 5.93
N GLU A 204 19.49 10.53 6.33
CA GLU A 204 20.91 10.55 5.98
C GLU A 204 21.15 10.42 4.47
N SER A 205 20.37 9.59 3.79
CA SER A 205 20.48 9.41 2.35
C SER A 205 20.04 10.67 1.59
N LEU A 206 18.92 11.27 1.99
CA LEU A 206 18.45 12.54 1.42
C LEU A 206 19.42 13.68 1.71
N SER A 207 19.96 13.77 2.93
CA SER A 207 20.94 14.80 3.32
C SER A 207 22.21 14.72 2.47
N ARG A 208 22.71 13.51 2.17
CA ARG A 208 23.87 13.31 1.28
C ARG A 208 23.63 13.71 -0.18
N MET A 209 22.38 13.66 -0.63
CA MET A 209 21.97 13.99 -2.00
C MET A 209 21.55 15.45 -2.18
N ALA A 210 21.30 16.15 -1.07
CA ALA A 210 20.82 17.52 -1.07
C ALA A 210 21.96 18.54 -1.19
N SER A 211 21.61 19.78 -1.58
CA SER A 211 22.56 20.90 -1.52
C SER A 211 22.98 21.19 -0.08
N PRO A 212 24.13 21.85 0.20
CA PRO A 212 24.54 22.13 1.58
C PRO A 212 23.49 22.87 2.43
N PRO A 213 22.77 23.90 1.92
CA PRO A 213 21.64 24.51 2.65
C PRO A 213 20.51 23.53 2.97
N ALA A 214 20.10 22.71 2.00
CA ALA A 214 19.03 21.74 2.22
C ALA A 214 19.45 20.60 3.16
N ALA A 215 20.69 20.10 3.03
CA ALA A 215 21.28 19.13 3.93
C ALA A 215 21.30 19.62 5.38
N THR A 216 21.61 20.91 5.60
CA THR A 216 21.57 21.55 6.92
C THR A 216 20.14 21.58 7.47
N ALA A 217 19.16 21.96 6.65
CA ALA A 217 17.75 21.99 7.06
C ALA A 217 17.21 20.57 7.40
N ILE A 218 17.58 19.57 6.59
CA ILE A 218 17.26 18.14 6.83
C ILE A 218 17.91 17.67 8.15
N GLY A 219 19.18 18.02 8.37
CA GLY A 219 19.91 17.67 9.58
C GLY A 219 19.29 18.26 10.86
N GLY A 220 18.72 19.47 10.76
CA GLY A 220 18.08 20.19 11.87
C GLY A 220 16.72 19.66 12.31
N THR A 221 16.18 18.63 11.67
CA THR A 221 14.91 18.01 12.08
C THR A 221 15.02 16.50 12.28
N THR A 222 14.12 15.97 13.08
CA THR A 222 13.88 14.53 13.25
C THR A 222 12.56 14.09 12.63
N SER A 223 11.69 15.01 12.19
CA SER A 223 10.40 14.68 11.59
C SER A 223 10.57 14.17 10.17
N TYR A 224 10.11 12.95 9.92
CA TYR A 224 10.00 12.43 8.56
C TYR A 224 9.19 13.37 7.66
N ALA A 225 8.04 13.85 8.14
CA ALA A 225 7.18 14.76 7.37
C ALA A 225 7.93 16.05 6.99
N ARG A 226 8.66 16.69 7.93
CA ARG A 226 9.44 17.90 7.62
C ARG A 226 10.60 17.64 6.66
N VAL A 227 11.24 16.48 6.72
CA VAL A 227 12.26 16.09 5.73
C VAL A 227 11.64 16.01 4.35
N MET A 228 10.46 15.40 4.23
CA MET A 228 9.73 15.29 2.96
C MET A 228 9.14 16.63 2.48
N ASP A 229 8.88 17.57 3.38
CA ASP A 229 8.44 18.94 3.06
C ASP A 229 9.56 19.84 2.53
N ASN A 230 10.82 19.43 2.75
CA ASN A 230 11.95 20.19 2.24
C ASN A 230 11.81 20.38 0.73
N LYS A 231 11.94 21.63 0.27
CA LYS A 231 11.68 22.00 -1.12
C LYS A 231 12.49 21.18 -2.13
N GLU A 232 13.77 20.93 -1.86
CA GLU A 232 14.62 20.13 -2.75
C GLU A 232 14.22 18.66 -2.75
N VAL A 233 13.95 18.09 -1.57
CA VAL A 233 13.46 16.70 -1.44
C VAL A 233 12.15 16.54 -2.18
N LYS A 234 11.20 17.46 -1.99
CA LYS A 234 9.92 17.46 -2.70
C LYS A 234 10.11 17.51 -4.21
N GLN A 235 10.99 18.39 -4.72
CA GLN A 235 11.31 18.46 -6.14
C GLN A 235 11.91 17.15 -6.68
N GLN A 236 12.80 16.50 -5.92
CA GLN A 236 13.37 15.21 -6.30
C GLN A 236 12.30 14.11 -6.34
N VAL A 237 11.42 14.04 -5.34
CA VAL A 237 10.30 13.08 -5.33
C VAL A 237 9.35 13.35 -6.50
N ASP A 238 8.98 14.61 -6.73
CA ASP A 238 8.06 15.04 -7.80
C ASP A 238 8.63 14.69 -9.18
N SER A 239 9.95 14.83 -9.37
CA SER A 239 10.63 14.49 -10.63
C SER A 239 10.44 13.02 -11.02
N VAL A 240 10.24 12.12 -10.04
CA VAL A 240 9.98 10.69 -10.27
C VAL A 240 8.48 10.37 -10.24
N ALA A 241 7.73 10.98 -9.31
CA ALA A 241 6.33 10.67 -9.09
C ALA A 241 5.42 11.21 -10.21
N GLU A 242 5.63 12.44 -10.67
CA GLU A 242 4.73 13.09 -11.64
C GLU A 242 4.68 12.35 -13.00
N PRO A 243 5.80 11.92 -13.61
CA PRO A 243 5.76 11.18 -14.86
C PRO A 243 5.03 9.84 -14.72
N ILE A 244 5.27 9.11 -13.62
CA ILE A 244 4.59 7.85 -13.34
C ILE A 244 3.09 8.10 -13.15
N GLN A 245 2.71 9.12 -12.37
CA GLN A 245 1.32 9.46 -12.12
C GLN A 245 0.57 9.83 -13.40
N HIS A 246 1.18 10.65 -14.27
CA HIS A 246 0.57 11.07 -15.54
C HIS A 246 0.37 9.88 -16.50
N ASN A 247 1.40 9.03 -16.63
CA ASN A 247 1.34 7.83 -17.46
C ASN A 247 0.29 6.85 -16.93
N TYR A 248 0.24 6.65 -15.61
CA TYR A 248 -0.73 5.76 -14.98
C TYR A 248 -2.16 6.27 -15.13
N GLN A 249 -2.39 7.59 -14.97
CA GLN A 249 -3.71 8.17 -15.20
C GLN A 249 -4.16 8.01 -16.66
N SER A 250 -3.23 8.15 -17.61
CA SER A 250 -3.51 7.91 -19.03
C SER A 250 -3.84 6.44 -19.29
N LEU A 251 -3.11 5.53 -18.67
CA LEU A 251 -3.34 4.10 -18.75
C LEU A 251 -4.69 3.71 -18.13
N ILE A 252 -5.02 4.14 -16.92
CA ILE A 252 -6.32 3.85 -16.29
C ILE A 252 -7.47 4.35 -17.16
N LYS A 253 -7.35 5.54 -17.76
CA LYS A 253 -8.37 6.03 -18.70
C LYS A 253 -8.57 5.10 -19.89
N GLN A 254 -7.49 4.52 -20.43
CA GLN A 254 -7.54 3.52 -21.50
C GLN A 254 -8.08 2.17 -21.00
N LEU A 255 -7.76 1.81 -19.76
CA LEU A 255 -8.14 0.57 -19.09
C LEU A 255 -9.47 0.67 -18.31
N ARG A 256 -10.30 1.70 -18.51
CA ARG A 256 -11.55 1.90 -17.76
C ARG A 256 -12.46 0.67 -17.71
N ASN A 257 -12.39 -0.19 -18.73
CA ASN A 257 -13.17 -1.42 -18.84
C ASN A 257 -12.41 -2.69 -18.41
N GLN A 258 -11.18 -2.57 -17.94
CA GLN A 258 -10.32 -3.68 -17.56
C GLN A 258 -10.10 -3.79 -16.04
N ASN A 259 -10.80 -2.99 -15.21
CA ASN A 259 -10.71 -3.03 -13.75
C ASN A 259 -9.25 -2.94 -13.23
N ALA A 260 -8.57 -1.82 -13.50
CA ALA A 260 -7.27 -1.55 -12.89
C ALA A 260 -7.46 -1.37 -11.38
N VAL A 261 -6.91 -2.28 -10.57
CA VAL A 261 -7.20 -2.37 -9.12
C VAL A 261 -5.96 -2.20 -8.25
N GLY A 262 -4.75 -2.26 -8.81
CA GLY A 262 -3.56 -2.17 -7.99
C GLY A 262 -2.28 -2.02 -8.79
N VAL A 263 -1.17 -2.10 -8.07
CA VAL A 263 0.17 -2.07 -8.64
C VAL A 263 1.09 -3.07 -7.96
N VAL A 264 2.04 -3.61 -8.71
CA VAL A 264 3.30 -4.18 -8.18
C VAL A 264 4.41 -3.17 -8.45
N VAL A 265 5.31 -2.99 -7.50
CA VAL A 265 6.33 -1.95 -7.55
C VAL A 265 7.71 -2.58 -7.44
N ALA A 266 8.60 -2.16 -8.34
CA ALA A 266 10.00 -2.45 -8.26
C ALA A 266 10.83 -1.17 -8.16
N VAL A 267 11.82 -1.19 -7.26
CA VAL A 267 12.78 -0.13 -7.04
C VAL A 267 14.18 -0.72 -7.17
N GLY A 268 15.11 -0.05 -7.86
CA GLY A 268 16.44 -0.62 -8.04
C GLY A 268 16.47 -1.81 -9.00
N GLY A 269 15.35 -2.06 -9.69
CA GLY A 269 15.08 -3.26 -10.47
C GLY A 269 14.70 -4.50 -9.63
N GLN A 270 14.43 -4.33 -8.33
CA GLN A 270 13.90 -5.38 -7.45
C GLN A 270 12.46 -5.10 -7.08
N ILE A 271 11.60 -6.11 -7.08
CA ILE A 271 10.23 -5.99 -6.56
C ILE A 271 10.30 -5.74 -5.06
N VAL A 272 9.61 -4.70 -4.59
CA VAL A 272 9.61 -4.29 -3.18
C VAL A 272 8.21 -4.36 -2.57
N TRP A 273 7.17 -4.11 -3.35
CA TRP A 273 5.82 -3.94 -2.82
C TRP A 273 4.73 -4.25 -3.85
N ALA A 274 3.53 -4.57 -3.38
CA ALA A 274 2.29 -4.51 -4.14
C ALA A 274 1.17 -3.98 -3.25
N ASP A 275 0.34 -3.09 -3.81
CA ASP A 275 -0.89 -2.60 -3.18
C ASP A 275 -2.06 -2.86 -4.15
N ILE A 276 -3.00 -3.71 -3.74
CA ILE A 276 -4.17 -4.12 -4.52
C ILE A 276 -5.44 -3.69 -3.78
N PHE A 277 -6.38 -3.08 -4.48
CA PHE A 277 -7.62 -2.55 -3.92
C PHE A 277 -8.84 -3.32 -4.43
N ALA A 278 -9.95 -3.25 -3.70
CA ALA A 278 -11.23 -3.81 -4.14
C ALA A 278 -11.77 -3.20 -5.45
N SER A 279 -11.36 -1.99 -5.81
CA SER A 279 -11.88 -1.28 -6.98
C SER A 279 -10.88 -0.27 -7.56
N THR A 280 -11.09 0.07 -8.83
CA THR A 280 -10.38 1.18 -9.48
C THR A 280 -10.60 2.51 -8.76
N ASN A 281 -11.79 2.73 -8.19
CA ASN A 281 -12.09 3.97 -7.49
C ASN A 281 -11.27 4.13 -6.21
N LEU A 282 -11.11 3.07 -5.40
CA LEU A 282 -10.25 3.13 -4.22
C LEU A 282 -8.79 3.36 -4.62
N LEU A 283 -8.30 2.63 -5.61
CA LEU A 283 -6.96 2.84 -6.14
C LEU A 283 -6.75 4.29 -6.58
N GLU A 284 -7.67 4.88 -7.34
CA GLU A 284 -7.58 6.29 -7.77
C GLU A 284 -7.52 7.27 -6.59
N LYS A 285 -8.24 7.00 -5.49
CA LYS A 285 -8.20 7.84 -4.27
C LYS A 285 -6.84 7.77 -3.57
N TYR A 286 -6.21 6.59 -3.50
CA TYR A 286 -4.92 6.39 -2.83
C TYR A 286 -3.70 6.60 -3.75
N TRP A 287 -3.88 6.57 -5.07
CA TRP A 287 -2.79 6.62 -6.03
C TRP A 287 -1.86 7.84 -5.87
N PRO A 288 -2.35 9.08 -5.68
CA PRO A 288 -1.49 10.25 -5.54
C PRO A 288 -0.50 10.16 -4.37
N LYS A 289 -0.88 9.49 -3.28
CA LYS A 289 0.03 9.31 -2.13
C LYS A 289 0.95 8.10 -2.28
N LEU A 290 0.45 7.01 -2.87
CA LEU A 290 1.22 5.79 -3.12
C LEU A 290 2.39 6.04 -4.08
N VAL A 291 2.14 6.72 -5.20
CA VAL A 291 3.18 7.00 -6.20
C VAL A 291 4.32 7.85 -5.60
N ARG A 292 3.99 8.80 -4.73
CA ARG A 292 4.97 9.63 -4.00
C ARG A 292 5.75 8.81 -2.98
N SER A 293 5.08 7.90 -2.27
CA SER A 293 5.71 6.95 -1.34
C SER A 293 6.74 6.06 -2.06
N TYR A 294 6.38 5.49 -3.21
CA TYR A 294 7.32 4.68 -4.00
C TYR A 294 8.46 5.51 -4.63
N ALA A 295 8.16 6.73 -5.08
CA ALA A 295 9.18 7.65 -5.58
C ALA A 295 10.20 8.03 -4.50
N ALA A 296 9.75 8.25 -3.26
CA ALA A 296 10.61 8.49 -2.11
C ALA A 296 11.57 7.33 -1.83
N GLU A 297 11.10 6.09 -1.95
CA GLU A 297 11.96 4.90 -1.87
C GLU A 297 12.97 4.86 -3.02
N ALA A 298 12.52 5.18 -4.23
CA ALA A 298 13.33 5.11 -5.43
C ALA A 298 14.49 6.11 -5.45
N ILE A 299 14.32 7.30 -4.88
CA ILE A 299 15.39 8.31 -4.80
C ILE A 299 16.49 7.91 -3.81
N VAL A 300 16.16 7.21 -2.71
CA VAL A 300 17.16 6.81 -1.70
C VAL A 300 17.76 5.42 -1.97
N THR A 301 17.16 4.64 -2.86
CA THR A 301 17.62 3.29 -3.19
C THR A 301 18.62 3.29 -4.34
N LYS A 302 19.73 2.56 -4.19
CA LYS A 302 20.72 2.38 -5.25
C LYS A 302 20.27 1.30 -6.25
N ALA A 303 20.41 1.57 -7.55
CA ALA A 303 20.12 0.59 -8.59
C ALA A 303 21.06 -0.63 -8.53
N LYS A 304 20.49 -1.84 -8.68
CA LYS A 304 21.25 -3.11 -8.66
C LYS A 304 21.52 -3.70 -10.05
N GLY A 305 21.12 -3.03 -11.13
CA GLY A 305 21.48 -3.36 -12.51
C GLY A 305 20.69 -4.52 -13.17
N TYR A 306 19.93 -5.30 -12.39
CA TYR A 306 18.96 -6.27 -12.92
C TYR A 306 17.56 -5.67 -12.86
N GLU A 307 16.78 -5.73 -13.95
CA GLU A 307 15.41 -5.21 -13.99
C GLU A 307 14.36 -6.30 -13.74
N ALA A 308 13.43 -6.03 -12.83
CA ALA A 308 12.20 -6.81 -12.71
C ALA A 308 11.40 -6.72 -14.01
N ASP A 309 10.84 -7.85 -14.45
CA ASP A 309 9.96 -7.95 -15.60
C ASP A 309 8.53 -8.30 -15.16
N THR A 310 7.60 -8.23 -16.11
CA THR A 310 6.17 -8.51 -15.90
C THR A 310 5.96 -9.93 -15.35
N LYS A 311 6.80 -10.89 -15.75
CA LYS A 311 6.72 -12.28 -15.28
C LYS A 311 7.05 -12.38 -13.80
N LYS A 312 8.16 -11.79 -13.35
CA LYS A 312 8.52 -11.75 -11.91
C LYS A 312 7.48 -11.01 -11.08
N ALA A 313 6.92 -9.93 -11.61
CA ALA A 313 5.85 -9.19 -10.94
C ALA A 313 4.57 -10.05 -10.80
N GLN A 314 4.21 -10.82 -11.84
CA GLN A 314 3.09 -11.76 -11.79
C GLN A 314 3.35 -12.92 -10.81
N GLU A 315 4.56 -13.48 -10.81
CA GLU A 315 4.97 -14.53 -9.86
C GLU A 315 4.89 -14.03 -8.42
N PHE A 316 5.41 -12.82 -8.17
CA PHE A 316 5.30 -12.18 -6.86
C PHE A 316 3.83 -12.03 -6.45
N LEU A 317 2.95 -11.56 -7.33
CA LEU A 317 1.54 -11.41 -6.97
C LEU A 317 0.82 -12.75 -6.75
N ASN A 318 1.15 -13.80 -7.52
CA ASN A 318 0.52 -15.11 -7.42
C ASN A 318 0.91 -15.88 -6.14
N GLN A 319 2.08 -15.59 -5.57
CA GLN A 319 2.59 -16.30 -4.39
C GLN A 319 1.96 -15.78 -3.10
N LEU A 320 0.70 -16.13 -2.80
CA LEU A 320 0.04 -15.73 -1.54
C LEU A 320 -0.08 -16.88 -0.52
N GLN A 321 0.39 -18.08 -0.85
CA GLN A 321 0.44 -19.19 0.10
C GLN A 321 1.49 -18.90 1.19
N GLY A 322 1.02 -18.60 2.40
CA GLY A 322 1.86 -18.38 3.57
C GLY A 322 2.30 -19.70 4.22
N ARG A 323 3.42 -19.64 4.95
CA ARG A 323 3.80 -20.65 5.95
C ARG A 323 3.10 -20.42 7.29
N HIS A 324 2.78 -19.16 7.59
CA HIS A 324 2.16 -18.74 8.83
C HIS A 324 1.13 -17.64 8.56
N GLU A 325 0.00 -17.70 9.25
CA GLU A 325 -1.09 -16.73 9.14
C GLU A 325 -1.54 -16.31 10.54
N THR A 326 -1.67 -15.00 10.76
CA THR A 326 -2.28 -14.43 11.96
C THR A 326 -3.51 -13.61 11.56
N VAL A 327 -4.64 -13.86 12.22
CA VAL A 327 -5.90 -13.18 11.93
C VAL A 327 -6.31 -12.33 13.12
N ASP A 328 -6.62 -11.06 12.87
CA ASP A 328 -7.31 -10.18 13.80
C ASP A 328 -8.65 -9.77 13.18
N SER A 329 -9.74 -9.86 13.92
CA SER A 329 -11.07 -9.62 13.36
C SER A 329 -11.98 -8.91 14.36
N GLU A 330 -12.73 -7.94 13.86
CA GLU A 330 -13.86 -7.35 14.55
C GLU A 330 -15.15 -7.95 13.94
N PRO A 331 -15.91 -8.78 14.69
CA PRO A 331 -17.07 -9.48 14.16
C PRO A 331 -18.08 -8.56 13.47
N GLY A 332 -18.43 -8.88 12.22
CA GLY A 332 -19.37 -8.09 11.42
C GLY A 332 -18.83 -6.77 10.88
N LEU A 333 -17.56 -6.43 11.13
CA LEU A 333 -16.91 -5.22 10.62
C LEU A 333 -15.76 -5.54 9.67
N TYR A 334 -14.69 -6.18 10.13
CA TYR A 334 -13.55 -6.53 9.28
C TYR A 334 -12.80 -7.76 9.76
N ARG A 335 -12.02 -8.35 8.84
CA ARG A 335 -10.96 -9.30 9.14
C ARG A 335 -9.66 -8.74 8.55
N HIS A 336 -8.60 -8.77 9.35
CA HIS A 336 -7.25 -8.41 8.92
C HIS A 336 -6.34 -9.62 9.07
N THR A 337 -5.84 -10.14 7.95
CA THR A 337 -4.95 -11.30 7.90
C THR A 337 -3.52 -10.85 7.64
N GLU A 338 -2.57 -11.29 8.45
CA GLU A 338 -1.13 -11.19 8.19
C GLU A 338 -0.62 -12.56 7.74
N ILE A 339 0.00 -12.63 6.57
CA ILE A 339 0.48 -13.85 5.92
C ILE A 339 2.00 -13.72 5.75
N SER A 340 2.76 -14.65 6.33
CA SER A 340 4.22 -14.73 6.15
C SER A 340 4.57 -15.90 5.25
N GLY A 341 5.31 -15.66 4.17
CA GLY A 341 5.76 -16.69 3.23
C GLY A 341 7.22 -16.52 2.84
N ASP A 342 7.66 -17.31 1.85
CA ASP A 342 9.06 -17.34 1.43
C ASP A 342 9.44 -16.05 0.71
N GLY A 343 10.16 -15.17 1.39
CA GLY A 343 10.63 -13.88 0.85
C GLY A 343 9.52 -12.84 0.69
N PHE A 344 8.41 -12.98 1.43
CA PHE A 344 7.36 -11.98 1.45
C PHE A 344 6.53 -11.99 2.73
N ARG A 345 5.88 -10.86 2.98
CA ARG A 345 4.76 -10.75 3.91
C ARG A 345 3.58 -10.03 3.25
N ALA A 346 2.38 -10.51 3.47
CA ALA A 346 1.15 -9.92 2.96
C ALA A 346 0.18 -9.57 4.09
N PHE A 347 -0.62 -8.55 3.87
CA PHE A 347 -1.62 -8.03 4.80
C PHE A 347 -2.91 -7.82 4.02
N GLU A 348 -3.98 -8.49 4.42
CA GLU A 348 -5.28 -8.45 3.75
C GLU A 348 -6.32 -7.84 4.68
N LEU A 349 -6.94 -6.74 4.28
CA LEU A 349 -8.09 -6.14 4.96
C LEU A 349 -9.38 -6.55 4.24
N THR A 350 -10.11 -7.52 4.79
CA THR A 350 -11.44 -7.92 4.31
C THR A 350 -12.53 -7.15 5.04
N SER A 351 -13.49 -6.58 4.31
CA SER A 351 -14.72 -6.06 4.93
C SER A 351 -15.70 -7.19 5.24
N LEU A 352 -16.32 -7.12 6.41
CA LEU A 352 -17.38 -8.05 6.85
C LEU A 352 -18.73 -7.34 6.99
N LEU A 353 -18.83 -6.09 6.55
CA LEU A 353 -20.09 -5.35 6.52
C LEU A 353 -21.07 -6.02 5.52
N PRO A 354 -22.39 -5.77 5.67
CA PRO A 354 -23.37 -6.32 4.75
C PRO A 354 -23.04 -5.97 3.29
N LYS A 355 -23.02 -6.97 2.41
CA LYS A 355 -22.75 -6.87 0.96
C LYS A 355 -21.27 -6.58 0.58
N THR A 356 -20.35 -6.51 1.53
CA THR A 356 -18.95 -6.12 1.27
C THR A 356 -17.91 -7.21 1.59
N GLY A 357 -18.29 -8.49 1.56
CA GLY A 357 -17.45 -9.65 1.90
C GLY A 357 -16.24 -9.93 0.97
N PHE A 358 -15.47 -8.90 0.63
CA PHE A 358 -14.31 -8.89 -0.26
C PHE A 358 -13.15 -8.12 0.39
N ASP A 359 -11.94 -8.33 -0.14
CA ASP A 359 -10.74 -7.64 0.33
C ASP A 359 -10.74 -6.20 -0.16
N LEU A 360 -10.79 -5.25 0.79
CA LEU A 360 -10.71 -3.81 0.54
C LEU A 360 -9.32 -3.42 0.04
N HIS A 361 -8.29 -4.02 0.66
CA HIS A 361 -6.90 -3.76 0.38
C HIS A 361 -6.04 -4.97 0.69
N ILE A 362 -5.07 -5.24 -0.18
CA ILE A 362 -4.00 -6.22 0.02
C ILE A 362 -2.67 -5.49 -0.16
N ALA A 363 -1.90 -5.40 0.92
CA ALA A 363 -0.52 -4.93 0.90
C ALA A 363 0.42 -6.12 0.94
N LYS A 364 1.35 -6.22 0.00
CA LYS A 364 2.34 -7.30 -0.02
C LYS A 364 3.74 -6.74 -0.17
N MET A 365 4.62 -7.04 0.78
CA MET A 365 6.02 -6.61 0.77
C MET A 365 6.96 -7.78 0.49
N ALA A 366 8.04 -7.51 -0.23
CA ALA A 366 9.15 -8.45 -0.37
C ALA A 366 10.05 -8.37 0.88
N GLU A 367 10.55 -9.53 1.34
CA GLU A 367 11.48 -9.67 2.48
C GLU A 367 12.85 -10.17 2.06
#